data_AF-A0A926X0M4-F1
#
_entry.id   AF-A0A926X0M4-F1
#
_cell.length_a   1.000
_cell.length_b   1.000
_cell.length_c   1.000
_cell.angle_alpha   90.00
_cell.angle_beta   90.00
_cell.angle_gamma   90.00
#
_symmetry.space_group_name_H-M   'P 1'
#
loop_
_entity.id
_entity.type
_entity.pdbx_description
1 polymer ?
#
loop_
_entity_poly.entity_id
_entity_poly.type
_entity_poly.pdbx_seq_one_letter_code
_entity_poly.pdbx_strand_id
1 'polypeptide(L)'
;MTNLPPSDPQPSRRDRDEIVAVVVAFAAIGSILAWGLSRTDQGFDLLNTPIVSGVFSPTDPAANPPTPGASAIPFVPPEGEEEEDSPRIVTEDEEGRLVDPTEPSGAIVPVPVPNRDNRADVRTSDTTDAGVVPVPAATVGAESPAPSPTGDAVEFPDVPRDYWAYPFITELSRRGILTGTEDGTFRPEQPITRAEYAALLQNMNNPERLNSIAFNDLPPDYWATPAIDNAIKTGFMRGYPGNVFQPNQEIPRFQVLISLVNGYGLSNPTNPDPIVQTFSDRTQIPDYAVQPVAAATQSGLVVNYPERTQLEPNRPVTRAEVAAIVYQALVATEQAEPIESPYVVKP
;
A
#
# COMPACT_ATOMS: atom_id res chain seq x y z
N MET A 1 -37.89 34.94 49.87
CA MET A 1 -38.15 34.01 48.75
C MET A 1 -36.81 33.66 48.14
N THR A 2 -36.33 32.44 48.36
CA THR A 2 -35.14 31.89 47.68
C THR A 2 -35.49 30.48 47.24
N ASN A 3 -35.74 30.31 45.95
CA ASN A 3 -35.95 29.01 45.32
C ASN A 3 -34.59 28.39 45.01
N LEU A 4 -34.30 27.23 45.60
CA LEU A 4 -33.20 26.36 45.16
C LEU A 4 -33.71 25.43 44.04
N PRO A 5 -32.92 25.17 42.99
CA PRO A 5 -33.28 24.20 41.96
C PRO A 5 -33.23 22.77 42.51
N PRO A 6 -33.99 21.82 41.93
CA PRO A 6 -33.97 20.42 42.35
C PRO A 6 -32.64 19.74 41.94
N SER A 7 -32.17 18.83 42.79
CA SER A 7 -30.96 18.05 42.57
C SER A 7 -31.12 17.04 41.42
N ASP A 8 -30.08 16.90 40.60
CA ASP A 8 -30.03 15.90 39.52
C ASP A 8 -30.09 14.45 40.05
N PRO A 9 -30.75 13.53 39.31
CA PRO A 9 -30.78 12.13 39.68
C PRO A 9 -29.41 11.48 39.51
N GLN A 10 -28.90 10.84 40.56
CA GLN A 10 -27.70 10.00 40.50
C GLN A 10 -28.02 8.67 39.80
N PRO A 11 -27.16 8.19 38.88
CA PRO A 11 -27.39 6.93 38.18
C PRO A 11 -27.38 5.73 39.13
N SER A 12 -28.18 4.73 38.80
CA SER A 12 -28.42 3.58 39.66
C SER A 12 -27.22 2.64 39.67
N ARG A 13 -27.10 1.81 40.72
CA ARG A 13 -26.02 0.82 40.86
C ARG A 13 -25.95 -0.17 39.68
N ARG A 14 -27.07 -0.37 38.99
CA ARG A 14 -27.22 -1.26 37.83
C ARG A 14 -26.56 -0.71 36.57
N ASP A 15 -26.55 0.62 36.40
CA ASP A 15 -25.92 1.30 35.25
C ASP A 15 -24.40 1.27 35.34
N ARG A 16 -23.85 1.20 36.56
CA ARG A 16 -22.40 1.11 36.78
C ARG A 16 -21.85 -0.28 36.44
N ASP A 17 -22.64 -1.33 36.68
CA ASP A 17 -22.22 -2.71 36.43
C ASP A 17 -22.27 -3.07 34.92
N GLU A 18 -23.18 -2.48 34.14
CA GLU A 18 -23.20 -2.63 32.67
C GLU A 18 -21.98 -1.96 32.00
N ILE A 19 -21.57 -0.78 32.46
CA ILE A 19 -20.40 -0.08 31.91
C ILE A 19 -19.11 -0.87 32.21
N VAL A 20 -19.00 -1.47 33.40
CA VAL A 20 -17.85 -2.32 33.76
C VAL A 20 -17.86 -3.62 32.94
N ALA A 21 -19.02 -4.23 32.71
CA ALA A 21 -19.14 -5.44 31.89
C ALA A 21 -18.74 -5.21 30.42
N VAL A 22 -19.10 -4.06 29.83
CA VAL A 22 -18.70 -3.68 28.47
C VAL A 22 -17.20 -3.44 28.37
N VAL A 23 -16.59 -2.75 29.34
CA VAL A 23 -15.14 -2.50 29.35
C VAL A 23 -14.32 -3.78 29.54
N VAL A 24 -14.79 -4.73 30.36
CA VAL A 24 -14.14 -6.04 30.54
C VAL A 24 -14.29 -6.93 29.29
N ALA A 25 -15.41 -6.87 28.57
CA ALA A 25 -15.62 -7.60 27.32
C ALA A 25 -14.69 -7.13 26.19
N PHE A 26 -14.39 -5.83 26.09
CA PHE A 26 -13.43 -5.31 25.12
C PHE A 26 -11.96 -5.63 25.47
N ALA A 27 -11.61 -5.72 26.76
CA ALA A 27 -10.26 -6.12 27.18
C ALA A 27 -9.94 -7.61 26.88
N ALA A 28 -10.96 -8.48 26.91
CA ALA A 28 -10.79 -9.91 26.59
C ALA A 28 -10.56 -10.16 25.07
N ILE A 29 -11.18 -9.36 24.20
CA ILE A 29 -11.03 -9.47 22.74
C ILE A 29 -9.64 -8.96 22.28
N GLY A 30 -9.11 -7.92 22.92
CA GLY A 30 -7.76 -7.40 22.62
C GLY A 30 -6.61 -8.36 22.97
N SER A 31 -6.82 -9.27 23.92
CA SER A 31 -5.79 -10.20 24.39
C SER A 31 -5.56 -11.39 23.45
N ILE A 32 -6.57 -11.77 22.64
CA ILE A 32 -6.48 -12.89 21.70
C ILE A 32 -5.78 -12.47 20.39
N LEU A 33 -5.81 -11.19 20.02
CA LEU A 33 -5.12 -10.66 18.85
C LEU A 33 -3.62 -10.38 19.11
N ALA A 34 -3.20 -10.14 20.35
CA ALA A 34 -1.81 -9.86 20.70
C ALA A 34 -0.90 -11.11 20.75
N TRP A 35 -1.47 -12.32 20.90
CA TRP A 35 -0.69 -13.56 21.00
C TRP A 35 -0.42 -14.22 19.63
N GLY A 36 -1.18 -13.87 18.59
CA GLY A 36 -1.05 -14.43 17.25
C GLY A 36 0.03 -13.79 16.37
N LEU A 37 0.59 -12.64 16.77
CA LEU A 37 1.57 -11.88 15.97
C LEU A 37 3.01 -11.97 16.50
N SER A 38 3.25 -12.62 17.64
CA SER A 38 4.58 -12.66 18.27
C SER A 38 5.45 -13.86 17.87
N ARG A 39 5.18 -14.51 16.73
CA ARG A 39 6.11 -15.47 16.12
C ARG A 39 6.04 -15.45 14.60
N THR A 40 6.77 -14.54 13.96
CA THR A 40 7.57 -14.90 12.77
C THR A 40 8.69 -13.88 12.55
N ASP A 41 9.81 -14.07 13.22
CA ASP A 41 11.10 -13.64 12.67
C ASP A 41 11.47 -14.64 11.58
N GLN A 42 11.22 -14.29 10.32
CA GLN A 42 12.00 -14.69 9.14
C GLN A 42 11.61 -13.74 8.00
N GLY A 43 12.58 -12.99 7.47
CA GLY A 43 12.36 -12.08 6.35
C GLY A 43 11.77 -12.79 5.13
N PHE A 44 10.65 -12.28 4.65
CA PHE A 44 10.01 -12.72 3.40
C PHE A 44 10.38 -11.75 2.28
N ASP A 45 11.22 -12.21 1.36
CA ASP A 45 11.62 -11.48 0.16
C ASP A 45 10.67 -11.86 -0.99
N LEU A 46 9.78 -10.93 -1.38
CA LEU A 46 8.65 -11.18 -2.29
C LEU A 46 8.98 -10.98 -3.77
N LEU A 47 10.25 -10.85 -4.15
CA LEU A 47 10.62 -10.54 -5.53
C LEU A 47 11.22 -11.70 -6.34
N ASN A 48 11.41 -12.90 -5.77
CA ASN A 48 12.07 -13.96 -6.55
C ASN A 48 11.81 -15.43 -6.15
N THR A 49 10.58 -15.93 -6.30
CA THR A 49 10.33 -17.39 -6.28
C THR A 49 9.78 -17.89 -7.62
N PRO A 50 10.43 -18.86 -8.30
CA PRO A 50 9.89 -19.46 -9.51
C PRO A 50 8.69 -20.37 -9.19
N ILE A 51 7.58 -20.18 -9.87
CA ILE A 51 6.39 -21.03 -9.75
C ILE A 51 6.66 -22.36 -10.46
N VAL A 52 6.86 -23.43 -9.69
CA VAL A 52 6.83 -24.80 -10.23
C VAL A 52 5.37 -25.18 -10.47
N SER A 53 5.01 -25.35 -11.74
CA SER A 53 3.70 -25.86 -12.16
C SER A 53 3.62 -27.36 -11.89
N GLY A 54 2.93 -27.74 -10.81
CA GLY A 54 2.57 -29.13 -10.51
C GLY A 54 1.18 -29.46 -11.03
N VAL A 55 1.12 -30.32 -12.06
CA VAL A 55 -0.09 -30.92 -12.63
C VAL A 55 -0.75 -31.85 -11.61
N PHE A 56 -2.03 -31.67 -11.30
CA PHE A 56 -2.85 -32.65 -10.57
C PHE A 56 -3.92 -33.25 -11.51
N SER A 57 -3.89 -34.57 -11.66
CA SER A 57 -4.99 -35.37 -12.22
C SER A 57 -5.87 -35.92 -11.08
N PRO A 58 -7.21 -36.03 -11.26
CA PRO A 58 -8.13 -36.44 -10.20
C PRO A 58 -8.50 -37.93 -10.30
N THR A 59 -8.62 -38.64 -9.17
CA THR A 59 -9.45 -39.87 -9.06
C THR A 59 -9.91 -40.12 -7.61
N ASP A 60 -11.23 -39.93 -7.40
CA ASP A 60 -12.22 -40.63 -6.55
C ASP A 60 -12.09 -40.81 -5.00
N PRO A 61 -13.24 -41.01 -4.29
CA PRO A 61 -13.49 -40.47 -2.95
C PRO A 61 -13.72 -41.54 -1.87
N ALA A 62 -14.04 -41.04 -0.66
CA ALA A 62 -14.58 -41.73 0.53
C ALA A 62 -13.58 -42.11 1.63
N ALA A 63 -13.65 -41.38 2.75
CA ALA A 63 -13.80 -41.92 4.12
C ALA A 63 -13.77 -40.78 5.17
N ASN A 64 -14.78 -40.74 6.03
CA ASN A 64 -14.76 -40.07 7.35
C ASN A 64 -14.58 -41.17 8.43
N PRO A 65 -14.39 -40.86 9.73
CA PRO A 65 -13.43 -39.98 10.43
C PRO A 65 -12.70 -40.79 11.57
N PRO A 66 -12.01 -40.17 12.56
CA PRO A 66 -12.70 -39.92 13.85
C PRO A 66 -12.20 -38.70 14.69
N THR A 67 -13.07 -38.25 15.60
CA THR A 67 -12.80 -37.33 16.73
C THR A 67 -11.87 -37.97 17.78
N PRO A 68 -11.01 -37.20 18.49
CA PRO A 68 -11.24 -36.88 19.93
C PRO A 68 -10.67 -35.46 20.29
N GLY A 69 -11.00 -34.76 21.38
CA GLY A 69 -11.18 -35.12 22.79
C GLY A 69 -10.19 -34.28 23.63
N ALA A 70 -10.67 -33.51 24.61
CA ALA A 70 -9.92 -32.54 25.41
C ALA A 70 -8.97 -33.17 26.45
N SER A 71 -7.84 -32.52 26.76
CA SER A 71 -7.30 -32.36 28.14
C SER A 71 -6.01 -31.53 28.19
N ALA A 72 -5.90 -30.74 29.26
CA ALA A 72 -4.83 -29.82 29.61
C ALA A 72 -3.58 -30.52 30.19
N ILE A 73 -2.39 -29.91 30.03
CA ILE A 73 -1.15 -30.22 30.78
C ILE A 73 -0.37 -28.91 31.03
N PRO A 74 0.30 -28.71 32.19
CA PRO A 74 0.76 -27.40 32.66
C PRO A 74 2.18 -27.02 32.21
N PHE A 75 2.47 -25.72 32.32
CA PHE A 75 3.72 -25.05 32.01
C PHE A 75 4.79 -25.31 33.09
N VAL A 76 5.99 -25.71 32.67
CA VAL A 76 7.21 -25.79 33.48
C VAL A 76 8.30 -25.00 32.75
N PRO A 77 8.97 -24.01 33.37
CA PRO A 77 10.10 -23.32 32.77
C PRO A 77 11.41 -24.07 33.11
N PRO A 78 12.45 -24.02 32.26
CA PRO A 78 13.78 -24.40 32.70
C PRO A 78 14.59 -23.18 33.17
N GLU A 79 15.06 -23.32 34.42
CA GLU A 79 16.23 -22.66 35.01
C GLU A 79 17.51 -23.01 34.23
N GLY A 80 18.54 -22.17 34.40
CA GLY A 80 19.85 -22.33 33.81
C GLY A 80 20.76 -23.31 34.55
N GLU A 81 21.98 -23.44 34.02
CA GLU A 81 23.28 -23.90 34.58
C GLU A 81 24.07 -24.49 33.39
N GLU A 82 25.15 -23.84 32.94
CA GLU A 82 26.55 -23.88 33.42
C GLU A 82 27.40 -24.96 32.72
N GLU A 83 28.69 -24.62 32.63
CA GLU A 83 29.75 -25.08 31.72
C GLU A 83 30.25 -26.51 31.93
N GLU A 84 30.82 -27.15 30.89
CA GLU A 84 32.03 -28.00 31.02
C GLU A 84 32.85 -28.09 29.69
N ASP A 85 34.02 -27.44 29.74
CA ASP A 85 35.40 -27.90 29.53
C ASP A 85 35.86 -28.83 28.35
N SER A 86 36.95 -28.33 27.69
CA SER A 86 38.10 -29.03 27.05
C SER A 86 38.06 -29.52 25.58
N PRO A 87 39.19 -29.51 24.83
CA PRO A 87 40.35 -28.60 24.87
C PRO A 87 40.81 -28.07 23.47
N ARG A 88 41.62 -27.00 23.50
CA ARG A 88 42.32 -26.36 22.37
C ARG A 88 43.52 -27.19 21.89
N ILE A 89 43.69 -27.31 20.57
CA ILE A 89 44.99 -27.61 19.96
C ILE A 89 45.59 -26.30 19.44
N VAL A 90 46.77 -25.98 19.97
CA VAL A 90 47.67 -24.92 19.56
C VAL A 90 48.73 -25.53 18.65
N THR A 91 49.02 -24.88 17.52
CA THR A 91 50.29 -25.05 16.81
C THR A 91 50.88 -23.67 16.62
N GLU A 92 51.97 -23.39 17.34
CA GLU A 92 52.85 -22.22 17.22
C GLU A 92 53.83 -22.42 16.04
N ASP A 93 54.16 -21.35 15.32
CA ASP A 93 55.26 -21.28 14.37
C ASP A 93 56.41 -20.37 14.87
N GLU A 94 57.61 -20.63 14.34
CA GLU A 94 58.93 -20.38 14.96
C GLU A 94 59.47 -18.93 14.94
N GLU A 95 58.65 -17.88 14.87
CA GLU A 95 59.18 -16.51 14.73
C GLU A 95 58.68 -15.45 15.72
N GLY A 96 58.06 -15.85 16.83
CA GLY A 96 57.98 -15.03 18.06
C GLY A 96 57.56 -13.57 17.88
N ARG A 97 56.58 -13.29 17.01
CA ARG A 97 56.13 -11.92 16.72
C ARG A 97 54.62 -11.79 16.78
N LEU A 98 54.16 -10.92 17.66
CA LEU A 98 52.77 -10.47 17.79
C LEU A 98 52.35 -9.74 16.51
N VAL A 99 51.35 -10.25 15.80
CA VAL A 99 50.63 -9.53 14.75
C VAL A 99 49.14 -9.55 15.03
N ASP A 100 48.59 -8.35 15.17
CA ASP A 100 47.20 -8.01 15.40
C ASP A 100 46.40 -8.12 14.09
N PRO A 101 45.34 -8.95 13.99
CA PRO A 101 44.48 -8.99 12.82
C PRO A 101 43.22 -8.16 13.08
N THR A 102 43.28 -6.88 12.77
CA THR A 102 42.10 -6.08 12.43
C THR A 102 41.93 -6.07 10.90
N GLU A 103 40.73 -6.46 10.44
CA GLU A 103 40.13 -6.39 9.09
C GLU A 103 39.87 -7.73 8.37
N PRO A 104 38.58 -8.09 8.13
CA PRO A 104 38.22 -9.13 7.19
C PRO A 104 38.25 -8.63 5.74
N SER A 105 39.11 -9.27 4.96
CA SER A 105 39.12 -9.34 3.50
C SER A 105 37.91 -10.11 2.96
N GLY A 106 37.42 -9.73 1.77
CA GLY A 106 36.87 -10.71 0.83
C GLY A 106 35.58 -10.35 0.08
N ALA A 107 35.60 -9.28 -0.72
CA ALA A 107 34.65 -9.10 -1.81
C ALA A 107 34.94 -10.11 -2.94
N ILE A 108 33.94 -10.89 -3.34
CA ILE A 108 34.00 -11.77 -4.51
C ILE A 108 33.75 -10.91 -5.76
N VAL A 109 34.76 -10.84 -6.63
CA VAL A 109 34.69 -10.22 -7.97
C VAL A 109 34.39 -11.33 -9.00
N PRO A 110 33.43 -11.16 -9.94
CA PRO A 110 33.16 -12.16 -10.97
C PRO A 110 34.21 -12.18 -12.10
N VAL A 111 34.40 -13.39 -12.63
CA VAL A 111 35.39 -13.85 -13.62
C VAL A 111 35.15 -13.27 -15.03
N PRO A 112 36.20 -12.92 -15.81
CA PRO A 112 36.06 -12.45 -17.19
C PRO A 112 36.06 -13.60 -18.21
N VAL A 113 35.21 -13.49 -19.23
CA VAL A 113 35.09 -14.39 -20.39
C VAL A 113 36.15 -14.02 -21.45
N PRO A 114 36.88 -14.98 -22.05
CA PRO A 114 37.98 -14.67 -22.97
C PRO A 114 37.49 -14.38 -24.41
N ASN A 115 38.02 -13.31 -24.99
CA ASN A 115 37.85 -12.91 -26.38
C ASN A 115 38.87 -13.64 -27.27
N ARG A 116 38.45 -14.15 -28.44
CA ARG A 116 39.35 -14.78 -29.42
C ARG A 116 39.74 -13.81 -30.52
N ASP A 117 41.04 -13.58 -30.61
CA ASP A 117 41.74 -12.95 -31.72
C ASP A 117 41.47 -13.66 -33.05
N ASN A 118 41.29 -12.88 -34.11
CA ASN A 118 41.74 -13.26 -35.45
C ASN A 118 42.19 -12.01 -36.22
N ARG A 119 43.49 -12.01 -36.54
CA ARG A 119 44.24 -10.99 -37.28
C ARG A 119 44.64 -11.57 -38.62
N ALA A 120 44.35 -10.88 -39.72
CA ALA A 120 45.06 -11.03 -40.99
C ALA A 120 45.05 -9.71 -41.81
N ASP A 121 46.26 -9.27 -42.13
CA ASP A 121 46.77 -8.48 -43.28
C ASP A 121 46.25 -7.08 -43.70
N VAL A 122 46.96 -6.04 -43.23
CA VAL A 122 47.99 -5.20 -43.92
C VAL A 122 47.85 -4.75 -45.40
N ARG A 123 47.90 -3.40 -45.55
CA ARG A 123 48.35 -2.49 -46.67
C ARG A 123 47.38 -2.31 -47.86
N THR A 124 47.12 -1.12 -48.42
CA THR A 124 47.88 0.15 -48.56
C THR A 124 46.99 1.28 -49.13
N SER A 125 47.40 2.55 -48.91
CA SER A 125 47.21 3.74 -49.77
C SER A 125 45.99 4.68 -49.63
N ASP A 126 46.28 5.87 -49.08
CA ASP A 126 46.21 7.20 -49.75
C ASP A 126 44.87 7.97 -49.92
N THR A 127 44.80 9.10 -49.21
CA THR A 127 44.41 10.47 -49.63
C THR A 127 42.95 10.85 -50.04
N THR A 128 42.46 11.89 -49.33
CA THR A 128 41.39 12.88 -49.62
C THR A 128 39.94 12.41 -49.81
N ASP A 129 39.03 12.87 -48.94
CA ASP A 129 38.13 14.00 -49.26
C ASP A 129 37.18 14.28 -48.06
N ALA A 130 37.05 15.55 -47.69
CA ALA A 130 36.25 16.02 -46.56
C ALA A 130 34.83 16.37 -47.04
N GLY A 131 33.94 15.38 -47.07
CA GLY A 131 32.51 15.56 -47.24
C GLY A 131 31.78 15.60 -45.89
N VAL A 132 31.52 16.78 -45.35
CA VAL A 132 30.61 16.98 -44.21
C VAL A 132 29.18 16.73 -44.69
N VAL A 133 28.62 15.58 -44.31
CA VAL A 133 27.17 15.30 -44.42
C VAL A 133 26.52 15.73 -43.10
N PRO A 134 25.55 16.66 -43.10
CA PRO A 134 24.80 16.95 -41.89
C PRO A 134 23.87 15.77 -41.60
N VAL A 135 24.01 15.19 -40.40
CA VAL A 135 23.04 14.23 -39.86
C VAL A 135 21.77 15.01 -39.53
N PRO A 136 20.58 14.66 -40.05
CA PRO A 136 19.35 15.35 -39.69
C PRO A 136 19.05 15.09 -38.21
N ALA A 137 18.67 16.18 -37.53
CA ALA A 137 18.26 16.18 -36.13
C ALA A 137 17.22 15.08 -35.85
N ALA A 138 17.46 14.34 -34.78
CA ALA A 138 16.49 13.39 -34.24
C ALA A 138 15.18 14.13 -33.96
N THR A 139 14.15 13.77 -34.72
CA THR A 139 12.76 14.13 -34.45
C THR A 139 12.42 13.65 -33.04
N VAL A 140 12.15 14.60 -32.16
CA VAL A 140 11.61 14.40 -30.82
C VAL A 140 10.35 13.55 -30.97
N GLY A 141 10.36 12.37 -30.36
CA GLY A 141 9.21 11.48 -30.32
C GLY A 141 8.03 12.22 -29.71
N ALA A 142 6.90 12.19 -30.42
CA ALA A 142 5.64 12.73 -29.94
C ALA A 142 5.29 12.10 -28.59
N GLU A 143 5.22 12.91 -27.53
CA GLU A 143 4.47 12.59 -26.33
C GLU A 143 3.06 12.19 -26.77
N SER A 144 2.60 11.03 -26.31
CA SER A 144 1.21 10.63 -26.43
C SER A 144 0.38 11.70 -25.71
N PRO A 145 -0.53 12.43 -26.38
CA PRO A 145 -1.32 13.45 -25.70
C PRO A 145 -2.15 12.77 -24.61
N ALA A 146 -2.06 13.29 -23.38
CA ALA A 146 -2.98 12.94 -22.31
C ALA A 146 -4.42 13.06 -22.84
N PRO A 147 -5.32 12.10 -22.53
CA PRO A 147 -6.68 12.12 -23.05
C PRO A 147 -7.35 13.44 -22.64
N SER A 148 -7.72 14.26 -23.63
CA SER A 148 -8.48 15.48 -23.40
C SER A 148 -9.90 15.09 -22.95
N PRO A 149 -10.34 15.48 -21.74
CA PRO A 149 -11.72 15.23 -21.30
C PRO A 149 -12.72 15.90 -22.25
N THR A 150 -13.60 15.09 -22.83
CA THR A 150 -14.56 15.48 -23.88
C THR A 150 -15.99 15.69 -23.34
N GLY A 151 -16.17 15.75 -22.02
CA GLY A 151 -17.48 15.93 -21.37
C GLY A 151 -17.68 17.32 -20.76
N ASP A 152 -18.93 17.79 -20.71
CA ASP A 152 -19.32 18.88 -19.81
C ASP A 152 -19.22 18.38 -18.35
N ALA A 153 -18.65 19.20 -17.47
CA ALA A 153 -18.58 18.84 -16.05
C ALA A 153 -19.99 18.79 -15.45
N VAL A 154 -20.30 17.74 -14.68
CA VAL A 154 -21.55 17.70 -13.91
C VAL A 154 -21.37 18.55 -12.67
N GLU A 155 -22.19 19.58 -12.52
CA GLU A 155 -22.26 20.35 -11.28
C GLU A 155 -23.20 19.65 -10.28
N PHE A 156 -22.79 19.59 -9.02
CA PHE A 156 -23.55 18.98 -7.95
C PHE A 156 -24.13 20.06 -7.01
N PRO A 157 -25.42 20.00 -6.68
CA PRO A 157 -26.08 21.05 -5.89
C PRO A 157 -25.58 21.14 -4.44
N ASP A 158 -24.99 20.06 -3.92
CA ASP A 158 -24.43 19.94 -2.58
C ASP A 158 -22.90 20.16 -2.54
N VAL A 159 -22.31 20.64 -3.65
CA VAL A 159 -20.89 21.03 -3.71
C VAL A 159 -20.78 22.50 -4.14
N PRO A 160 -20.86 23.44 -3.17
CA PRO A 160 -20.66 24.87 -3.43
C PRO A 160 -19.31 25.17 -4.10
N ARG A 161 -19.23 26.24 -4.89
CA ARG A 161 -18.00 26.63 -5.61
C ARG A 161 -16.83 27.01 -4.70
N ASP A 162 -17.12 27.41 -3.47
CA ASP A 162 -16.16 27.72 -2.41
C ASP A 162 -15.81 26.51 -1.52
N TYR A 163 -16.39 25.33 -1.80
CA TYR A 163 -16.04 24.10 -1.11
C TYR A 163 -14.61 23.65 -1.46
N TRP A 164 -13.83 23.22 -0.47
CA TRP A 164 -12.39 22.97 -0.61
C TRP A 164 -12.04 21.93 -1.69
N ALA A 165 -12.91 20.94 -1.91
CA ALA A 165 -12.71 19.90 -2.91
C ALA A 165 -13.42 20.17 -4.25
N TYR A 166 -14.14 21.29 -4.37
CA TYR A 166 -14.87 21.66 -5.60
C TYR A 166 -14.04 21.51 -6.87
N PRO A 167 -12.78 22.02 -6.97
CA PRO A 167 -12.03 21.94 -8.22
C PRO A 167 -11.65 20.49 -8.58
N PHE A 168 -11.34 19.64 -7.59
CA PHE A 168 -11.02 18.22 -7.82
C PHE A 168 -12.25 17.43 -8.29
N ILE A 169 -13.39 17.62 -7.60
CA ILE A 169 -14.65 16.96 -7.91
C ILE A 169 -15.11 17.32 -9.33
N THR A 170 -15.07 18.61 -9.66
CA THR A 170 -15.49 19.13 -10.97
C THR A 170 -14.66 18.52 -12.10
N GLU A 171 -13.33 18.48 -11.94
CA GLU A 171 -12.45 17.96 -12.99
C GLU A 171 -12.52 16.43 -13.13
N LEU A 172 -12.64 15.69 -12.04
CA LEU A 172 -12.87 14.24 -12.10
C LEU A 172 -14.23 13.89 -12.71
N SER A 173 -15.26 14.70 -12.44
CA SER A 173 -16.57 14.56 -13.08
C SER A 173 -16.50 14.83 -14.58
N ARG A 174 -15.80 15.89 -15.00
CA ARG A 174 -15.56 16.22 -16.42
C ARG A 174 -14.86 15.10 -17.18
N ARG A 175 -14.00 14.35 -16.49
CA ARG A 175 -13.30 13.17 -17.01
C ARG A 175 -14.13 11.89 -17.02
N GLY A 176 -15.34 11.91 -16.45
CA GLY A 176 -16.17 10.72 -16.27
C GLY A 176 -15.61 9.72 -15.26
N ILE A 177 -14.60 10.10 -14.47
CA ILE A 177 -14.01 9.23 -13.44
C ILE A 177 -14.94 9.15 -12.23
N LEU A 178 -15.56 10.28 -11.90
CA LEU A 178 -16.39 10.45 -10.73
C LEU A 178 -17.83 10.79 -11.13
N THR A 179 -18.78 10.09 -10.52
CA THR A 179 -20.21 10.29 -10.70
C THR A 179 -20.90 10.59 -9.37
N GLY A 180 -21.98 11.38 -9.45
CA GLY A 180 -22.87 11.61 -8.32
C GLY A 180 -23.77 10.41 -8.04
N THR A 181 -24.62 10.56 -7.03
CA THR A 181 -25.67 9.60 -6.69
C THR A 181 -26.89 9.77 -7.59
N GLU A 182 -27.81 8.81 -7.54
CA GLU A 182 -29.02 8.78 -8.38
C GLU A 182 -29.94 10.01 -8.17
N ASP A 183 -29.89 10.62 -6.99
CA ASP A 183 -30.62 11.86 -6.66
C ASP A 183 -29.95 13.14 -7.21
N GLY A 184 -28.84 13.01 -7.94
CA GLY A 184 -28.09 14.12 -8.54
C GLY A 184 -27.15 14.85 -7.57
N THR A 185 -26.98 14.36 -6.34
CA THR A 185 -26.02 14.91 -5.37
C THR A 185 -24.65 14.23 -5.47
N PHE A 186 -23.60 14.84 -4.89
CA PHE A 186 -22.28 14.21 -4.80
C PHE A 186 -22.05 13.51 -3.46
N ARG A 187 -22.62 14.04 -2.38
CA ARG A 187 -22.45 13.63 -0.99
C ARG A 187 -20.99 13.68 -0.53
N PRO A 188 -20.35 14.86 -0.53
CA PRO A 188 -18.91 15.00 -0.34
C PRO A 188 -18.40 14.44 0.99
N GLU A 189 -19.18 14.56 2.06
CA GLU A 189 -18.81 14.12 3.42
C GLU A 189 -19.17 12.65 3.70
N GLN A 190 -19.83 11.96 2.77
CA GLN A 190 -20.19 10.57 2.98
C GLN A 190 -18.94 9.68 2.85
N PRO A 191 -18.70 8.75 3.80
CA PRO A 191 -17.70 7.70 3.62
C PRO A 191 -17.97 6.87 2.36
N ILE A 192 -16.91 6.41 1.71
CA ILE A 192 -17.01 5.54 0.53
C ILE A 192 -16.67 4.09 0.90
N THR A 193 -17.43 3.15 0.35
CA THR A 193 -17.16 1.72 0.51
C THR A 193 -16.04 1.25 -0.42
N ARG A 194 -15.44 0.11 -0.10
CA ARG A 194 -14.43 -0.54 -0.96
C ARG A 194 -14.98 -0.87 -2.35
N ALA A 195 -16.24 -1.25 -2.47
CA ALA A 195 -16.88 -1.50 -3.76
C ALA A 195 -17.08 -0.23 -4.59
N GLU A 196 -17.53 0.87 -3.98
CA GLU A 196 -17.68 2.16 -4.66
C GLU A 196 -16.32 2.73 -5.07
N TYR A 197 -15.29 2.56 -4.24
CA TYR A 197 -13.93 2.95 -4.61
C TYR A 197 -13.40 2.13 -5.80
N ALA A 198 -13.66 0.82 -5.86
CA ALA A 198 -13.32 0.00 -7.03
C ALA A 198 -14.04 0.48 -8.31
N ALA A 199 -15.32 0.86 -8.19
CA ALA A 199 -16.09 1.42 -9.31
C ALA A 199 -15.50 2.74 -9.83
N LEU A 200 -15.01 3.60 -8.92
CA LEU A 200 -14.30 4.82 -9.30
C LEU A 200 -12.99 4.50 -10.04
N LEU A 201 -12.19 3.57 -9.52
CA LEU A 201 -10.91 3.17 -10.13
C LEU A 201 -11.07 2.59 -11.54
N GLN A 202 -12.17 1.86 -11.80
CA GLN A 202 -12.45 1.28 -13.12
C GLN A 202 -12.49 2.35 -14.22
N ASN A 203 -12.98 3.55 -13.91
CA ASN A 203 -13.10 4.65 -14.86
C ASN A 203 -11.75 5.34 -15.18
N MET A 204 -10.67 4.98 -14.49
CA MET A 204 -9.33 5.53 -14.73
C MET A 204 -8.60 4.81 -15.87
N ASN A 205 -9.16 3.72 -16.42
CA ASN A 205 -8.69 3.02 -17.62
C ASN A 205 -7.20 2.61 -17.59
N ASN A 206 -6.78 1.99 -16.48
CA ASN A 206 -5.41 1.52 -16.26
C ASN A 206 -5.16 0.14 -16.90
N PRO A 207 -3.92 -0.18 -17.29
CA PRO A 207 -3.58 -1.48 -17.87
C PRO A 207 -3.66 -2.60 -16.82
N GLU A 208 -4.23 -3.74 -17.21
CA GLU A 208 -4.27 -4.96 -16.40
C GLU A 208 -2.90 -5.65 -16.38
N ARG A 209 -2.46 -6.06 -15.19
CA ARG A 209 -1.12 -6.64 -14.91
C ARG A 209 -1.18 -7.92 -14.08
N LEU A 210 -2.31 -8.16 -13.40
CA LEU A 210 -2.54 -9.27 -12.50
C LEU A 210 -3.70 -10.14 -12.99
N ASN A 211 -3.83 -11.33 -12.41
CA ASN A 211 -4.95 -12.23 -12.67
C ASN A 211 -6.16 -11.90 -11.79
N SER A 212 -7.35 -12.31 -12.25
CA SER A 212 -8.57 -12.31 -11.43
C SER A 212 -8.41 -13.13 -10.16
N ILE A 213 -9.13 -12.73 -9.10
CA ILE A 213 -9.27 -13.49 -7.86
C ILE A 213 -10.77 -13.66 -7.58
N ALA A 214 -11.19 -14.89 -7.28
CA ALA A 214 -12.54 -15.16 -6.79
C ALA A 214 -12.61 -14.88 -5.29
N PHE A 215 -13.58 -14.06 -4.88
CA PHE A 215 -13.81 -13.73 -3.47
C PHE A 215 -15.03 -14.47 -2.92
N ASN A 216 -14.91 -14.97 -1.69
CA ASN A 216 -15.90 -15.79 -1.01
C ASN A 216 -17.13 -14.97 -0.54
N ASP A 217 -16.98 -13.65 -0.41
CA ASP A 217 -18.00 -12.73 0.07
C ASP A 217 -18.64 -11.88 -1.05
N LEU A 218 -18.41 -12.26 -2.31
CA LEU A 218 -19.08 -11.66 -3.46
C LEU A 218 -20.17 -12.60 -4.01
N PRO A 219 -21.45 -12.19 -3.92
CA PRO A 219 -22.51 -12.85 -4.67
C PRO A 219 -22.21 -12.85 -6.19
N PRO A 220 -22.66 -13.87 -6.95
CA PRO A 220 -22.43 -13.94 -8.40
C PRO A 220 -22.85 -12.69 -9.18
N ASP A 221 -23.96 -12.06 -8.77
CA ASP A 221 -24.53 -10.87 -9.42
C ASP A 221 -24.26 -9.58 -8.64
N TYR A 222 -23.21 -9.54 -7.82
CA TYR A 222 -22.85 -8.31 -7.10
C TYR A 222 -22.49 -7.20 -8.10
N TRP A 223 -23.16 -6.05 -7.97
CA TRP A 223 -23.11 -4.96 -8.96
C TRP A 223 -21.69 -4.46 -9.27
N ALA A 224 -20.79 -4.47 -8.27
CA ALA A 224 -19.43 -3.99 -8.42
C ALA A 224 -18.44 -5.10 -8.80
N THR A 225 -18.88 -6.34 -9.03
CA THR A 225 -17.96 -7.44 -9.39
C THR A 225 -17.03 -7.10 -10.56
N PRO A 226 -17.51 -6.50 -11.68
CA PRO A 226 -16.61 -6.09 -12.78
C PRO A 226 -15.58 -5.04 -12.36
N ALA A 227 -15.99 -4.08 -11.54
CA ALA A 227 -15.13 -3.02 -11.04
C ALA A 227 -14.08 -3.55 -10.05
N ILE A 228 -14.47 -4.45 -9.16
CA ILE A 228 -13.59 -5.13 -8.22
C ILE A 228 -12.56 -5.96 -8.99
N ASP A 229 -13.00 -6.77 -9.96
CA ASP A 229 -12.09 -7.57 -10.79
C ASP A 229 -11.08 -6.67 -11.54
N ASN A 230 -11.53 -5.57 -12.13
CA ASN A 230 -10.64 -4.60 -12.76
C ASN A 230 -9.64 -3.98 -11.76
N ALA A 231 -10.09 -3.58 -10.57
CA ALA A 231 -9.22 -3.00 -9.54
C ALA A 231 -8.17 -4.01 -9.02
N ILE A 232 -8.50 -5.31 -8.99
CA ILE A 232 -7.54 -6.38 -8.71
C ILE A 232 -6.55 -6.54 -9.87
N LYS A 233 -7.04 -6.69 -11.10
CA LYS A 233 -6.18 -6.92 -12.27
C LYS A 233 -5.23 -5.77 -12.55
N THR A 234 -5.64 -4.53 -12.28
CA THR A 234 -4.81 -3.34 -12.44
C THR A 234 -3.84 -3.14 -11.26
N GLY A 235 -3.99 -3.89 -10.17
CA GLY A 235 -3.11 -3.84 -9.00
C GLY A 235 -3.42 -2.70 -8.02
N PHE A 236 -4.48 -1.93 -8.25
CA PHE A 236 -4.91 -0.88 -7.34
C PHE A 236 -5.47 -1.43 -6.04
N MET A 237 -6.20 -2.54 -6.07
CA MET A 237 -6.79 -3.12 -4.88
C MET A 237 -6.33 -4.56 -4.67
N ARG A 238 -6.43 -5.00 -3.42
CA ARG A 238 -6.25 -6.40 -3.01
C ARG A 238 -7.38 -6.79 -2.06
N GLY A 239 -7.68 -8.07 -2.02
CA GLY A 239 -8.52 -8.65 -0.97
C GLY A 239 -7.74 -8.87 0.34
N TYR A 240 -8.48 -9.30 1.34
CA TYR A 240 -7.99 -9.72 2.65
C TYR A 240 -7.72 -11.22 2.67
N PRO A 241 -6.97 -11.72 3.70
CA PRO A 241 -6.79 -13.15 3.91
C PRO A 241 -8.10 -13.92 3.90
N GLY A 242 -8.07 -15.15 3.36
CA GLY A 242 -9.26 -15.99 3.20
C GLY A 242 -10.10 -15.67 1.95
N ASN A 243 -9.52 -14.99 0.96
CA ASN A 243 -10.19 -14.56 -0.27
C ASN A 243 -11.49 -13.78 0.02
N VAL A 244 -11.39 -12.75 0.85
CA VAL A 244 -12.52 -11.87 1.20
C VAL A 244 -12.23 -10.46 0.70
N PHE A 245 -13.17 -9.81 0.02
CA PHE A 245 -12.99 -8.44 -0.47
C PHE A 245 -13.51 -7.37 0.50
N GLN A 246 -14.53 -7.69 1.29
CA GLN A 246 -15.31 -6.79 2.16
C GLN A 246 -15.90 -5.60 1.40
N PRO A 247 -16.79 -5.82 0.41
CA PRO A 247 -17.24 -4.78 -0.51
C PRO A 247 -17.98 -3.61 0.18
N ASN A 248 -18.68 -3.90 1.28
CA ASN A 248 -19.48 -2.91 2.04
C ASN A 248 -18.68 -2.23 3.16
N GLN A 249 -17.43 -2.61 3.37
CA GLN A 249 -16.58 -1.94 4.36
C GLN A 249 -16.24 -0.54 3.84
N GLU A 250 -16.45 0.48 4.68
CA GLU A 250 -15.95 1.82 4.41
C GLU A 250 -14.42 1.79 4.41
N ILE A 251 -13.80 2.28 3.33
CA ILE A 251 -12.37 2.13 3.13
C ILE A 251 -11.59 3.11 4.04
N PRO A 252 -10.63 2.62 4.85
CA PRO A 252 -9.76 3.51 5.63
C PRO A 252 -8.89 4.37 4.71
N ARG A 253 -8.65 5.60 5.12
CA ARG A 253 -7.89 6.59 4.34
C ARG A 253 -6.51 6.11 3.91
N PHE A 254 -5.76 5.41 4.78
CA PHE A 254 -4.45 4.87 4.40
C PHE A 254 -4.55 3.82 3.27
N GLN A 255 -5.65 3.06 3.18
CA GLN A 255 -5.80 2.05 2.14
C GLN A 255 -5.96 2.66 0.74
N VAL A 256 -6.55 3.84 0.62
CA VAL A 256 -6.60 4.59 -0.65
C VAL A 256 -5.20 5.01 -1.09
N LEU A 257 -4.36 5.48 -0.15
CA LEU A 257 -2.98 5.86 -0.46
C LEU A 257 -2.15 4.65 -0.93
N ILE A 258 -2.23 3.54 -0.20
CA ILE A 258 -1.58 2.27 -0.61
C ILE A 258 -2.08 1.83 -1.98
N SER A 259 -3.38 1.93 -2.21
CA SER A 259 -4.01 1.52 -3.45
C SER A 259 -3.45 2.27 -4.66
N LEU A 260 -3.34 3.58 -4.57
CA LEU A 260 -2.83 4.42 -5.66
C LEU A 260 -1.31 4.25 -5.85
N VAL A 261 -0.54 4.13 -4.77
CA VAL A 261 0.90 3.84 -4.84
C VAL A 261 1.15 2.52 -5.56
N ASN A 262 0.41 1.47 -5.23
CA ASN A 262 0.56 0.16 -5.86
C ASN A 262 0.08 0.16 -7.31
N GLY A 263 -1.11 0.71 -7.57
CA GLY A 263 -1.72 0.73 -8.89
C GLY A 263 -0.89 1.49 -9.93
N TYR A 264 -0.26 2.59 -9.50
CA TYR A 264 0.63 3.37 -10.36
C TYR A 264 2.10 2.95 -10.29
N GLY A 265 2.47 2.04 -9.38
CA GLY A 265 3.86 1.64 -9.18
C GLY A 265 4.76 2.80 -8.74
N LEU A 266 4.25 3.67 -7.86
CA LEU A 266 5.02 4.81 -7.34
C LEU A 266 6.21 4.31 -6.52
N SER A 267 7.36 4.96 -6.70
CA SER A 267 8.61 4.54 -6.06
C SER A 267 8.59 4.85 -4.57
N ASN A 268 8.93 3.86 -3.75
CA ASN A 268 9.10 4.06 -2.31
C ASN A 268 10.37 4.88 -2.03
N PRO A 269 10.34 5.81 -1.06
CA PRO A 269 11.53 6.50 -0.62
C PRO A 269 12.49 5.55 0.09
N THR A 270 13.79 5.79 -0.04
CA THR A 270 14.82 5.02 0.69
C THR A 270 14.65 5.12 2.21
N ASN A 271 14.25 6.29 2.71
CA ASN A 271 13.96 6.51 4.12
C ASN A 271 12.58 7.19 4.28
N PRO A 272 11.55 6.49 4.76
CA PRO A 272 10.21 7.06 4.94
C PRO A 272 10.08 7.97 6.17
N ASP A 273 10.96 7.85 7.18
CA ASP A 273 10.77 8.46 8.50
C ASP A 273 10.68 10.00 8.47
N PRO A 274 11.56 10.73 7.76
CA PRO A 274 11.46 12.19 7.69
C PRO A 274 10.16 12.66 7.03
N ILE A 275 9.65 11.89 6.06
CA ILE A 275 8.45 12.24 5.29
C ILE A 275 7.21 12.11 6.18
N VAL A 276 7.07 10.97 6.89
CA VAL A 276 5.91 10.73 7.75
C VAL A 276 5.94 11.56 9.04
N GLN A 277 7.08 12.14 9.42
CA GLN A 277 7.17 13.11 10.52
C GLN A 277 6.35 14.39 10.28
N THR A 278 5.98 14.68 9.04
CA THR A 278 5.04 15.74 8.68
C THR A 278 3.68 15.58 9.37
N PHE A 279 3.29 14.34 9.70
CA PHE A 279 1.99 14.05 10.30
C PHE A 279 2.04 14.00 11.83
N SER A 280 1.17 14.77 12.49
CA SER A 280 1.04 14.80 13.95
C SER A 280 0.55 13.47 14.52
N ASP A 281 -0.25 12.74 13.75
CA ASP A 281 -0.87 11.45 14.08
C ASP A 281 -0.20 10.25 13.40
N ARG A 282 1.06 10.41 12.95
CA ARG A 282 1.83 9.35 12.26
C ARG A 282 1.91 8.02 13.02
N THR A 283 1.81 8.04 14.36
CA THR A 283 1.82 6.83 15.19
C THR A 283 0.58 5.96 14.98
N GLN A 284 -0.45 6.47 14.30
CA GLN A 284 -1.63 5.71 13.90
C GLN A 284 -1.47 5.00 12.54
N ILE A 285 -0.41 5.32 11.78
CA ILE A 285 -0.13 4.65 10.50
C ILE A 285 0.30 3.21 10.82
N PRO A 286 -0.37 2.18 10.27
CA PRO A 286 0.09 0.81 10.44
C PRO A 286 1.51 0.62 9.90
N ASP A 287 2.35 -0.20 10.54
CA ASP A 287 3.77 -0.36 10.16
C ASP A 287 3.95 -0.71 8.67
N TYR A 288 3.13 -1.61 8.14
CA TYR A 288 3.15 -2.00 6.72
C TYR A 288 2.73 -0.86 5.76
N ALA A 289 2.06 0.17 6.28
CA ALA A 289 1.60 1.33 5.52
C ALA A 289 2.60 2.49 5.54
N VAL A 290 3.63 2.46 6.39
CA VAL A 290 4.58 3.59 6.54
C VAL A 290 5.27 3.93 5.21
N GLN A 291 5.87 2.94 4.53
CA GLN A 291 6.51 3.17 3.23
C GLN A 291 5.57 3.70 2.15
N PRO A 292 4.42 3.06 1.86
CA PRO A 292 3.52 3.56 0.82
C PRO A 292 2.89 4.91 1.20
N VAL A 293 2.61 5.19 2.47
CA VAL A 293 2.15 6.53 2.88
C VAL A 293 3.25 7.57 2.64
N ALA A 294 4.50 7.25 2.94
CA ALA A 294 5.63 8.12 2.62
C ALA A 294 5.78 8.33 1.10
N ALA A 295 5.64 7.28 0.30
CA ALA A 295 5.66 7.36 -1.16
C ALA A 295 4.52 8.25 -1.71
N ALA A 296 3.30 8.06 -1.22
CA ALA A 296 2.16 8.90 -1.57
C ALA A 296 2.40 10.37 -1.20
N THR A 297 2.98 10.62 -0.03
CA THR A 297 3.30 11.98 0.44
C THR A 297 4.39 12.62 -0.44
N GLN A 298 5.46 11.89 -0.73
CA GLN A 298 6.56 12.35 -1.59
C GLN A 298 6.10 12.65 -3.02
N SER A 299 5.18 11.86 -3.54
CA SER A 299 4.59 12.04 -4.87
C SER A 299 3.45 13.07 -4.90
N GLY A 300 3.15 13.73 -3.78
CA GLY A 300 2.15 14.81 -3.71
C GLY A 300 0.69 14.34 -3.73
N LEU A 301 0.40 13.05 -3.49
CA LEU A 301 -0.96 12.50 -3.50
C LEU A 301 -1.79 12.94 -2.28
N VAL A 302 -1.13 13.21 -1.15
CA VAL A 302 -1.81 13.44 0.12
C VAL A 302 -2.41 14.85 0.17
N VAL A 303 -3.73 14.92 0.30
CA VAL A 303 -4.49 16.16 0.48
C VAL A 303 -5.24 16.11 1.80
N ASN A 304 -4.82 16.92 2.78
CA ASN A 304 -5.39 16.93 4.13
C ASN A 304 -6.16 18.23 4.38
N TYR A 305 -7.46 18.09 4.62
CA TYR A 305 -8.35 19.20 4.95
C TYR A 305 -9.03 18.92 6.31
N PRO A 306 -9.19 19.93 7.18
CA PRO A 306 -8.64 21.30 7.06
C PRO A 306 -7.17 21.40 7.49
N GLU A 307 -6.69 20.46 8.33
CA GLU A 307 -5.36 20.50 8.92
C GLU A 307 -4.35 19.71 8.08
N ARG A 308 -3.40 20.40 7.44
CA ARG A 308 -2.43 19.78 6.53
C ARG A 308 -1.61 18.65 7.20
N THR A 309 -1.32 18.78 8.50
CA THR A 309 -0.49 17.84 9.25
C THR A 309 -1.27 16.68 9.87
N GLN A 310 -2.59 16.60 9.69
CA GLN A 310 -3.40 15.52 10.24
C GLN A 310 -3.79 14.53 9.13
N LEU A 311 -3.27 13.31 9.19
CA LEU A 311 -3.50 12.31 8.15
C LEU A 311 -4.81 11.54 8.34
N GLU A 312 -5.19 11.28 9.60
CA GLU A 312 -6.32 10.45 10.03
C GLU A 312 -6.35 9.06 9.35
N PRO A 313 -5.25 8.28 9.40
CA PRO A 313 -5.06 7.14 8.51
C PRO A 313 -6.16 6.08 8.65
N ASN A 314 -6.65 5.85 9.88
CA ASN A 314 -7.60 4.78 10.19
C ASN A 314 -9.07 5.20 10.05
N ARG A 315 -9.36 6.48 9.79
CA ARG A 315 -10.74 6.94 9.59
C ARG A 315 -11.25 6.49 8.21
N PRO A 316 -12.53 6.10 8.08
CA PRO A 316 -13.19 6.00 6.78
C PRO A 316 -13.03 7.28 5.96
N VAL A 317 -12.51 7.14 4.74
CA VAL A 317 -12.30 8.28 3.84
C VAL A 317 -13.61 8.71 3.20
N THR A 318 -13.82 10.02 3.08
CA THR A 318 -15.00 10.59 2.44
C THR A 318 -14.85 10.65 0.92
N ARG A 319 -15.97 10.81 0.21
CA ARG A 319 -16.00 10.97 -1.25
C ARG A 319 -15.21 12.20 -1.72
N ALA A 320 -15.27 13.32 -1.01
CA ALA A 320 -14.50 14.52 -1.34
C ALA A 320 -12.98 14.29 -1.18
N GLU A 321 -12.58 13.58 -0.13
CA GLU A 321 -11.18 13.23 0.09
C GLU A 321 -10.64 12.29 -0.99
N VAL A 322 -11.40 11.26 -1.37
CA VAL A 322 -11.01 10.38 -2.48
C VAL A 322 -10.90 11.18 -3.78
N ALA A 323 -11.82 12.09 -4.06
CA ALA A 323 -11.73 12.94 -5.25
C ALA A 323 -10.42 13.75 -5.28
N ALA A 324 -10.05 14.37 -4.16
CA ALA A 324 -8.81 15.14 -4.08
C ALA A 324 -7.56 14.25 -4.25
N ILE A 325 -7.49 13.12 -3.55
CA ILE A 325 -6.33 12.21 -3.59
C ILE A 325 -6.18 11.56 -4.98
N VAL A 326 -7.28 11.09 -5.57
CA VAL A 326 -7.27 10.50 -6.93
C VAL A 326 -6.85 11.53 -7.97
N TYR A 327 -7.34 12.77 -7.85
CA TYR A 327 -6.91 13.81 -8.77
C TYR A 327 -5.40 14.09 -8.67
N GLN A 328 -4.86 14.18 -7.45
CA GLN A 328 -3.42 14.32 -7.27
C GLN A 328 -2.64 13.12 -7.81
N ALA A 329 -3.19 11.91 -7.78
CA ALA A 329 -2.56 10.77 -8.43
C ALA A 329 -2.51 10.91 -9.96
N LEU A 330 -3.53 11.51 -10.58
CA LEU A 330 -3.49 11.85 -12.01
C LEU A 330 -2.42 12.92 -12.30
N VAL A 331 -2.26 13.91 -11.42
CA VAL A 331 -1.20 14.94 -11.55
C VAL A 331 0.18 14.31 -11.42
N ALA A 332 0.40 13.48 -10.41
CA ALA A 332 1.66 12.79 -10.15
C ALA A 332 2.07 11.80 -11.26
N THR A 333 1.13 11.42 -12.12
CA THR A 333 1.35 10.51 -13.26
C THR A 333 1.22 11.22 -14.60
N GLU A 334 1.25 12.56 -14.62
CA GLU A 334 1.21 13.40 -15.81
C GLU A 334 -0.06 13.22 -16.67
N GLN A 335 -1.15 12.74 -16.04
CA GLN A 335 -2.46 12.56 -16.67
C GLN A 335 -3.38 13.77 -16.46
N ALA A 336 -3.02 14.68 -15.56
CA ALA A 336 -3.77 15.90 -15.28
C ALA A 336 -2.84 17.08 -14.92
N GLU A 337 -3.33 18.29 -15.19
CA GLU A 337 -2.65 19.51 -14.79
C GLU A 337 -2.77 19.74 -13.27
N PRO A 338 -1.75 20.30 -12.60
CA PRO A 338 -1.85 20.60 -11.18
C PRO A 338 -2.98 21.59 -10.86
N ILE A 339 -3.76 21.27 -9.82
CA ILE A 339 -4.69 22.22 -9.19
C ILE A 339 -4.02 22.76 -7.91
N GLU A 340 -3.88 24.08 -7.84
CA GLU A 340 -3.38 24.77 -6.65
C GLU A 340 -4.34 24.55 -5.47
N SER A 341 -3.81 24.02 -4.37
CA SER A 341 -4.56 23.81 -3.15
C SER A 341 -3.66 23.94 -1.92
N PRO A 342 -4.07 24.70 -0.89
CA PRO A 342 -3.30 24.81 0.35
C PRO A 342 -3.34 23.51 1.18
N TYR A 343 -4.16 22.54 0.79
CA TYR A 343 -4.35 21.27 1.50
C TYR A 343 -3.45 20.15 0.98
N VAL A 344 -2.78 20.34 -0.16
CA VAL A 344 -1.78 19.37 -0.67
C VAL A 344 -0.58 19.38 0.28
N VAL A 345 -0.22 18.20 0.76
CA VAL A 345 0.93 17.99 1.64
C VAL A 345 2.19 17.93 0.79
N LYS A 346 3.17 18.77 1.13
CA LYS A 346 4.52 18.74 0.56
C LYS A 346 5.47 18.43 1.72
N PRO A 347 6.21 17.31 1.67
CA PRO A 347 7.10 16.89 2.76
C PRO A 347 8.32 17.80 2.94
#